data_AF-A0A3C0CJR1-F1
#
_entry.id   AF-A0A3C0CJR1-F1
#
_cell.length_a   1.000
_cell.length_b   1.000
_cell.length_c   1.000
_cell.angle_alpha   90.00
_cell.angle_beta   90.00
_cell.angle_gamma   90.00
#
_symmetry.space_group_name_H-M   'P 1'
#
loop_
_entity.id
_entity.type
_entity.pdbx_description
1 polymer ?
#
loop_
_entity_poly.entity_id
_entity_poly.type
_entity_poly.pdbx_seq_one_letter_code
_entity_poly.pdbx_strand_id
1 'polypeptide(L)' 'MSKLVIVESPAKAKTIKKYLGSGYDVVASMGHVRDLPKSRLSVDVENDFKPKYVVIKGKEKLV' A
#
# COMPACT_ATOMS: atom_id res chain seq x y z
N MET A 1 -22.14 8.43 -3.21
CA MET A 1 -20.76 8.34 -2.72
C MET A 1 -20.38 6.87 -2.65
N SER A 2 -19.35 6.44 -3.39
CA SER A 2 -18.82 5.08 -3.27
C SER A 2 -17.81 5.01 -2.13
N LYS A 3 -17.81 3.91 -1.36
CA LYS A 3 -16.83 3.67 -0.30
C LYS A 3 -15.58 3.04 -0.92
N LEU A 4 -14.39 3.56 -0.58
CA LEU A 4 -13.12 3.03 -1.09
C LEU A 4 -12.65 1.84 -0.24
N VAL A 5 -12.22 0.77 -0.92
CA VAL A 5 -11.61 -0.42 -0.32
C VAL A 5 -10.29 -0.68 -1.03
N ILE A 6 -9.20 -0.72 -0.27
CA ILE A 6 -7.86 -1.00 -0.80
C ILE A 6 -7.47 -2.42 -0.42
N VAL A 7 -7.03 -3.20 -1.40
CA VAL A 7 -6.54 -4.57 -1.20
C VAL A 7 -5.15 -4.72 -1.80
N GLU A 8 -4.44 -5.78 -1.44
CA GLU A 8 -3.05 -5.92 -1.87
C GLU A 8 -2.89 -6.32 -3.35
N SER A 9 -3.76 -7.20 -3.86
CA SER A 9 -3.60 -7.84 -5.18
C SER A 9 -4.80 -7.62 -6.10
N PRO A 10 -4.60 -7.54 -7.42
CA PRO A 10 -5.68 -7.31 -8.38
C PRO A 10 -6.71 -8.44 -8.41
N ALA A 11 -6.28 -9.68 -8.13
CA ALA A 11 -7.19 -10.82 -8.02
C ALA A 11 -8.19 -10.63 -6.87
N LYS A 12 -7.70 -10.22 -5.68
CA LYS A 12 -8.57 -9.90 -4.53
C LYS A 12 -9.52 -8.77 -4.86
N ALA A 13 -9.06 -7.73 -5.55
CA ALA A 13 -9.89 -6.58 -5.91
C ALA A 13 -11.07 -6.99 -6.79
N LYS A 14 -10.81 -7.80 -7.82
CA LYS A 14 -11.87 -8.34 -8.71
C LYS A 14 -12.89 -9.17 -7.94
N THR A 15 -12.44 -10.04 -7.03
CA THR A 15 -13.34 -10.90 -6.25
C THR A 15 -14.17 -10.10 -5.26
N ILE A 16 -13.56 -9.21 -4.49
CA ILE A 16 -14.27 -8.39 -3.48
C ILE A 16 -15.24 -7.42 -4.13
N LYS A 17 -14.89 -6.84 -5.28
CA LYS A 17 -15.80 -5.97 -6.05
C LYS A 17 -17.08 -6.70 -6.46
N LYS A 18 -17.01 -7.99 -6.81
CA LYS A 18 -18.20 -8.81 -7.12
C LYS A 18 -19.10 -8.99 -5.90
N TYR A 19 -18.54 -9.11 -4.70
CA TYR A 19 -19.31 -9.30 -3.47
C TYR A 19 -19.93 -8.01 -2.93
N LEU A 20 -19.20 -6.89 -3.00
CA LEU A 20 -19.64 -5.61 -2.43
C LEU A 20 -20.54 -4.79 -3.38
N GLY A 21 -20.48 -5.05 -4.69
CA GLY A 21 -21.31 -4.38 -5.68
C GLY A 21 -20.92 -2.91 -5.95
N SER A 22 -21.83 -2.17 -6.59
CA SER A 22 -21.59 -0.82 -7.14
C SER A 22 -21.41 0.28 -6.09
N GLY A 23 -21.70 0.01 -4.82
CA GLY A 23 -21.51 0.96 -3.72
C GLY A 23 -20.06 1.13 -3.27
N TYR A 24 -19.15 0.32 -3.80
CA TYR A 24 -17.75 0.29 -3.39
C TYR A 24 -16.81 0.45 -4.59
N ASP A 25 -15.78 1.25 -4.41
CA ASP A 25 -14.63 1.26 -5.29
C ASP A 25 -13.53 0.39 -4.67
N VAL A 26 -13.10 -0.64 -5.39
CA VAL A 26 -12.14 -1.63 -4.88
C VAL A 26 -10.87 -1.55 -5.72
N VAL A 27 -9.80 -1.06 -5.11
CA VAL A 27 -8.50 -0.82 -5.78
C VAL A 27 -7.41 -1.69 -5.16
N ALA A 28 -6.39 -2.02 -5.96
CA ALA A 28 -5.27 -2.82 -5.49
C ALA A 28 -3.99 -1.98 -5.32
N SER A 29 -3.30 -2.11 -4.18
CA SER A 29 -2.02 -1.45 -3.90
C SER A 29 -0.84 -2.05 -4.69
N MET A 30 -1.06 -3.23 -5.27
CA MET A 30 -0.06 -4.02 -5.99
C MET A 30 1.12 -4.38 -5.07
N GLY A 31 0.83 -4.75 -3.82
CA GLY A 31 1.83 -5.04 -2.77
C GLY A 31 2.22 -3.82 -1.93
N HIS A 32 3.45 -3.82 -1.42
CA HIS A 32 4.00 -2.72 -0.63
C HIS A 32 4.06 -1.40 -1.43
N VAL A 33 3.78 -0.29 -0.76
CA VAL A 33 3.86 1.08 -1.31
C VAL A 33 5.02 1.88 -0.73
N ARG A 34 5.48 1.50 0.47
CA ARG A 34 6.65 2.06 1.14
C ARG A 34 7.55 0.94 1.63
N ASP A 35 8.84 1.21 1.66
CA ASP A 35 9.87 0.30 2.15
C ASP A 35 10.99 1.09 2.83
N LEU A 36 11.91 0.39 3.49
CA LEU A 36 13.14 0.99 4.00
C LEU A 36 14.10 1.31 2.84
N PRO A 37 14.86 2.42 2.89
CA PRO A 37 15.95 2.70 1.97
C PRO A 37 16.94 1.51 1.89
N LYS A 38 17.09 0.94 0.70
CA LYS A 38 17.89 -0.28 0.47
C LYS A 38 19.38 -0.16 0.80
N SER A 39 19.92 1.06 0.88
CA SER A 39 21.38 1.30 0.91
C SER A 39 21.87 1.99 2.17
N ARG A 40 21.06 2.12 3.22
CA ARG A 40 21.47 2.72 4.51
C ARG A 40 20.80 2.01 5.68
N LEU A 41 21.43 2.10 6.86
CA LEU A 41 20.77 1.79 8.12
C LEU A 41 19.55 2.72 8.23
N SER A 42 18.38 2.16 8.05
CA SER A 42 17.12 2.91 7.90
C SER A 42 16.29 2.91 9.17
N VAL A 43 16.94 2.60 10.28
CA VAL A 43 16.36 2.44 11.61
C VAL A 43 17.26 3.22 12.55
N ASP A 44 16.65 4.15 13.29
CA ASP A 44 17.33 4.95 14.29
C ASP A 44 17.42 4.16 15.61
N VAL A 45 18.57 3.54 15.84
CA VAL A 45 18.80 2.67 17.01
C VAL A 45 18.86 3.43 18.34
N GLU A 46 19.10 4.74 18.30
CA GLU A 46 19.15 5.58 19.50
C GLU A 46 17.77 6.15 19.85
N ASN A 47 16.89 6.28 18.85
CA ASN A 47 15.52 6.79 19.02
C ASN A 47 14.47 5.69 18.80
N ASP A 48 14.42 4.72 19.72
CA ASP A 48 13.37 3.68 19.79
C ASP A 48 13.18 2.88 18.49
N PHE A 49 14.29 2.61 17.78
CA PHE A 49 14.29 1.91 16.49
C PHE A 49 13.35 2.54 15.46
N LYS A 50 13.24 3.87 15.45
CA LYS A 50 12.32 4.57 14.54
C LYS A 50 12.70 4.29 13.07
N PRO A 51 11.81 3.69 12.26
CA PRO A 51 12.10 3.39 10.87
C PRO A 51 11.94 4.63 9.99
N LYS A 52 12.81 4.76 9.00
CA LYS A 52 12.69 5.72 7.91
C LYS A 52 12.12 5.02 6.68
N TYR A 53 10.85 5.28 6.37
CA TYR A 53 10.22 4.75 5.17
C TYR A 53 10.39 5.68 3.97
N VAL A 54 10.51 5.09 2.78
CA VAL A 54 10.47 5.78 1.48
C VAL A 54 9.43 5.13 0.59
N VAL A 55 8.82 5.91 -0.29
CA VAL A 55 7.93 5.37 -1.33
C VAL A 55 8.76 4.51 -2.29
N ILE A 56 8.26 3.32 -2.61
CA ILE A 56 8.95 2.42 -3.55
C ILE A 56 8.90 3.06 -4.95
N LYS A 57 10.04 3.09 -5.65
CA LYS A 57 10.14 3.62 -7.02
C LYS A 57 9.12 2.94 -7.94
N GLY A 58 8.31 3.71 -8.66
CA GLY A 58 7.21 3.23 -9.50
C GLY A 58 5.85 3.13 -8.80
N LYS A 59 5.77 3.39 -7.48
CA LYS A 59 4.53 3.44 -6.69
C LYS A 59 4.05 4.86 -6.39
N GLU A 60 4.71 5.88 -6.92
CA GLU A 60 4.45 7.29 -6.61
C GLU A 60 3.03 7.70 -7.02
N LYS A 61 2.45 7.08 -8.05
CA LYS A 61 1.08 7.35 -8.50
C LYS A 61 0.00 6.69 -7.62
N LEU A 62 0.38 5.78 -6.72
CA LEU A 62 -0.52 5.03 -5.84
C LEU A 62 -0.62 5.65 -4.43
N VAL A 63 0.27 6.59 -4.08
CA VAL A 63 0.43 7.19 -2.74
C VAL A 63 0.06 8.66 -2.76
#